data_AF-A0A3D5MPR5-F1
#
_entry.id   AF-A0A3D5MPR5-F1
#
_cell.length_a   1.000
_cell.length_b   1.000
_cell.length_c   1.000
_cell.angle_alpha   90.00
_cell.angle_beta   90.00
_cell.angle_gamma   90.00
#
_symmetry.space_group_name_H-M   'P 1'
#
loop_
_entity.id
_entity.type
_entity.pdbx_description
1 polymer ?
#
loop_
_entity_poly.entity_id
_entity_poly.type
_entity_poly.pdbx_seq_one_letter_code
_entity_poly.pdbx_strand_id
1 'polypeptide(L)'
;AGWPCLFPMLDIETVGAGGGSVAWVDAGGLLKVGPRSAGAEPGPAAYGRGGEEPTVTDADVVLGRLGPEGLAAGRVSLDPERARRAVWDRVARRLGLSLEEAAWGVLKVAGATMESAIRLMTIERGLDPRDFSLVAFGGAGPLHAVALARALGMPRVIVPSDPGTFSAQGLLAARVRTDAVKTLLLTLEPDRRGRSPAARRVLECAAALAEEVAGVLEEEGIPPRSAEVRTVLDLRYEGQNHEIRVASGRLGSEDDIARAVRLFHRRHHELNGYRLERAPVEVVNVRVEGTGRLPGSGLPRARRTPAPASAGAAAPRSRPVYFGPRSGWLATPVVGREALEPGRWHSGPLVVSEPDATTLVPPGTRVRLVADGAWAGSLVIEPGAGEGAGGDGGGDGDG
;
A
#
# COMPACT_ATOMS: atom_id res chain seq x y z
N ALA A 1 12.15 -10.14 9.69
CA ALA A 1 12.87 -11.16 10.47
C ALA A 1 13.60 -10.50 11.64
N GLY A 2 12.90 -9.98 12.66
CA GLY A 2 13.36 -9.57 14.02
C GLY A 2 14.74 -8.93 14.31
N TRP A 3 15.60 -8.70 13.32
CA TRP A 3 16.99 -8.29 13.46
C TRP A 3 17.13 -6.86 12.96
N PRO A 4 17.76 -5.96 13.73
CA PRO A 4 18.01 -4.60 13.27
C PRO A 4 19.00 -4.63 12.10
N CYS A 5 18.67 -3.90 11.03
CA CYS A 5 19.52 -3.72 9.86
C CYS A 5 19.68 -2.23 9.58
N LEU A 6 20.91 -1.80 9.24
CA LEU A 6 21.24 -0.41 8.92
C LEU A 6 21.10 -0.10 7.42
N PHE A 7 20.42 -0.97 6.67
CA PHE A 7 20.14 -0.75 5.25
C PHE A 7 18.86 0.09 5.09
N PRO A 8 18.85 1.11 4.21
CA PRO A 8 17.63 1.83 3.87
C PRO A 8 16.60 0.86 3.28
N MET A 9 15.43 0.75 3.91
CA MET A 9 14.34 -0.09 3.42
C MET A 9 13.04 0.70 3.43
N LEU A 10 12.10 0.31 2.55
CA LEU A 10 10.73 0.76 2.69
C LEU A 10 10.16 0.15 3.96
N ASP A 11 9.50 0.99 4.75
CA ASP A 11 8.83 0.60 5.97
C ASP A 11 7.51 -0.09 5.61
N ILE A 12 7.54 -1.42 5.57
CA ILE A 12 6.42 -2.28 5.17
C ILE A 12 6.11 -3.21 6.33
N GLU A 13 4.91 -3.06 6.91
CA GLU A 13 4.37 -4.05 7.86
C GLU A 13 3.54 -5.08 7.10
N THR A 14 3.76 -6.36 7.43
CA THR A 14 3.02 -7.47 6.83
C THR A 14 2.04 -8.05 7.85
N VAL A 15 0.80 -8.23 7.44
CA VAL A 15 -0.30 -8.63 8.32
C VAL A 15 -0.89 -9.94 7.83
N GLY A 16 -1.04 -10.91 8.74
CA GLY A 16 -1.59 -12.25 8.45
C GLY A 16 -3.11 -12.29 8.30
N ALA A 17 -3.71 -11.40 7.52
CA ALA A 17 -5.16 -11.30 7.33
C ALA A 17 -5.51 -11.15 5.83
N GLY A 18 -5.27 -12.22 5.06
CA GLY A 18 -5.63 -12.28 3.64
C GLY A 18 -6.78 -13.25 3.38
N GLY A 19 -7.18 -13.40 2.10
CA GLY A 19 -8.27 -14.31 1.70
C GLY A 19 -8.09 -15.75 2.19
N GLY A 20 -6.84 -16.25 2.22
CA GLY A 20 -6.51 -17.59 2.72
C GLY A 20 -6.37 -17.71 4.24
N SER A 21 -6.49 -16.63 5.02
CA SER A 21 -6.35 -16.71 6.48
C SER A 21 -7.44 -17.61 7.07
N VAL A 22 -7.02 -18.61 7.83
CA VAL A 22 -7.91 -19.64 8.38
C VAL A 22 -8.67 -19.10 9.59
N ALA A 23 -9.98 -19.29 9.59
CA ALA A 23 -10.86 -19.03 10.72
C ALA A 23 -10.93 -20.27 11.62
N TRP A 24 -10.83 -20.07 12.93
CA TRP A 24 -10.88 -21.16 13.90
C TRP A 24 -11.43 -20.68 15.24
N VAL A 25 -12.00 -21.60 16.00
CA VAL A 25 -12.49 -21.33 17.37
C VAL A 25 -11.48 -21.89 18.34
N ASP A 26 -10.98 -21.06 19.24
CA ASP A 26 -10.01 -21.46 20.25
C ASP A 26 -10.65 -22.27 21.40
N ALA A 27 -9.82 -22.78 22.32
CA ALA A 27 -10.29 -23.56 23.46
C ALA A 27 -11.21 -22.76 24.41
N GLY A 28 -11.15 -21.43 24.37
CA GLY A 28 -12.00 -20.54 25.15
C GLY A 28 -13.31 -20.15 24.44
N GLY A 29 -13.58 -20.69 23.25
CA GLY A 29 -14.79 -20.38 22.49
C GLY A 29 -14.72 -19.04 21.74
N LEU A 30 -13.53 -18.47 21.55
CA LEU A 30 -13.37 -17.22 20.81
C LEU A 30 -13.03 -17.49 19.34
N LEU A 31 -13.67 -16.75 18.44
CA LEU A 31 -13.34 -16.75 17.01
C LEU A 31 -12.01 -16.05 16.77
N LYS A 32 -11.11 -16.72 16.06
CA LYS A 32 -9.82 -16.21 15.59
C LYS A 32 -9.72 -16.37 14.09
N VAL A 33 -8.96 -15.48 13.44
CA VAL A 33 -8.63 -15.56 12.02
C VAL A 33 -7.13 -15.33 11.85
N GLY A 34 -6.46 -16.24 11.15
CA GLY A 34 -5.00 -16.27 11.08
C GLY A 34 -4.34 -16.71 12.40
N PRO A 35 -3.00 -16.60 12.51
CA PRO A 35 -2.07 -16.24 11.44
C PRO A 35 -1.87 -17.37 10.42
N ARG A 36 -2.41 -18.57 10.70
CA ARG A 36 -2.41 -19.70 9.75
C ARG A 36 -3.14 -19.31 8.46
N SER A 37 -2.56 -19.72 7.34
CA SER A 37 -3.13 -19.51 6.01
C SER A 37 -3.26 -20.85 5.29
N ALA A 38 -4.34 -21.02 4.53
CA ALA A 38 -4.56 -22.15 3.64
C ALA A 38 -3.75 -22.03 2.32
N GLY A 39 -3.11 -20.88 2.09
CA GLY A 39 -2.33 -20.62 0.88
C GLY A 39 -3.19 -20.67 -0.39
N ALA A 40 -2.56 -21.03 -1.50
CA ALA A 40 -3.25 -21.30 -2.77
C ALA A 40 -3.53 -22.81 -3.00
N GLU A 41 -2.79 -23.67 -2.30
CA GLU A 41 -2.91 -25.13 -2.34
C GLU A 41 -2.71 -25.68 -0.92
N PRO A 42 -3.70 -26.38 -0.32
CA PRO A 42 -4.99 -26.71 -0.91
C PRO A 42 -5.93 -25.49 -1.08
N GLY A 43 -5.61 -24.36 -0.43
CA GLY A 43 -6.39 -23.12 -0.51
C GLY A 43 -7.71 -23.15 0.25
N PRO A 44 -8.52 -22.08 0.14
CA PRO A 44 -9.89 -22.02 0.65
C PRO A 44 -10.73 -23.24 0.26
N ALA A 45 -11.67 -23.64 1.12
CA ALA A 45 -12.56 -24.77 0.85
C ALA A 45 -13.39 -24.55 -0.43
N ALA A 46 -13.77 -23.30 -0.69
CA ALA A 46 -14.45 -22.84 -1.89
C ALA A 46 -13.69 -23.17 -3.18
N TYR A 47 -12.38 -23.38 -3.16
CA TYR A 47 -11.61 -23.70 -4.37
C TYR A 47 -11.80 -25.16 -4.81
N GLY A 48 -12.35 -26.03 -3.97
CA GLY A 48 -12.61 -27.43 -4.30
C GLY A 48 -11.35 -28.29 -4.47
N ARG A 49 -10.18 -27.84 -4.01
CA ARG A 49 -8.87 -28.50 -4.16
C ARG A 49 -8.43 -29.32 -2.94
N GLY A 50 -9.39 -29.75 -2.12
CA GLY A 50 -9.13 -30.52 -0.89
C GLY A 50 -8.95 -29.67 0.37
N GLY A 51 -9.13 -28.34 0.29
CA GLY A 51 -9.21 -27.49 1.48
C GLY A 51 -10.50 -27.74 2.26
N GLU A 52 -10.41 -27.86 3.58
CA GLU A 52 -11.56 -28.11 4.48
C GLU A 52 -11.68 -27.08 5.62
N GLU A 53 -10.62 -26.33 5.89
CA GLU A 53 -10.62 -25.29 6.91
C GLU A 53 -11.28 -24.02 6.35
N PRO A 54 -12.16 -23.35 7.12
CA PRO A 54 -12.81 -22.14 6.65
C PRO A 54 -11.81 -20.99 6.59
N THR A 55 -11.91 -20.17 5.55
CA THR A 55 -11.05 -19.00 5.34
C THR A 55 -11.87 -17.71 5.19
N VAL A 56 -11.17 -16.57 5.10
CA VAL A 56 -11.80 -15.28 4.77
C VAL A 56 -12.51 -15.36 3.41
N THR A 57 -11.89 -15.98 2.40
CA THR A 57 -12.51 -16.21 1.09
C THR A 57 -13.77 -17.05 1.19
N ASP A 58 -13.79 -18.10 2.04
CA ASP A 58 -15.00 -18.90 2.25
C ASP A 58 -16.14 -18.05 2.84
N ALA A 59 -15.83 -17.17 3.80
CA ALA A 59 -16.81 -16.25 4.35
C ALA A 59 -17.34 -15.24 3.29
N ASP A 60 -16.47 -14.70 2.43
CA ASP A 60 -16.90 -13.83 1.32
C ASP A 60 -17.82 -14.56 0.33
N VAL A 61 -17.56 -15.85 0.06
CA VAL A 61 -18.44 -16.70 -0.78
C VAL A 61 -19.77 -16.97 -0.09
N VAL A 62 -19.75 -17.34 1.20
CA VAL A 62 -20.98 -17.60 1.98
C VAL A 62 -21.89 -16.38 1.98
N LEU A 63 -21.35 -15.16 2.10
CA LEU A 63 -22.10 -13.91 2.15
C LEU A 63 -22.43 -13.33 0.75
N GLY A 64 -22.12 -14.07 -0.32
CA GLY A 64 -22.41 -13.67 -1.69
C GLY A 64 -21.55 -12.53 -2.24
N ARG A 65 -20.49 -12.12 -1.54
CA ARG A 65 -19.58 -11.06 -2.01
C ARG A 65 -18.78 -11.54 -3.22
N LEU A 66 -18.32 -12.78 -3.17
CA LEU A 66 -17.78 -13.54 -4.29
C LEU A 66 -18.86 -14.47 -4.86
N GLY A 67 -18.94 -14.61 -6.17
CA GLY A 67 -20.01 -15.36 -6.83
C GLY A 67 -19.57 -16.42 -7.82
N PRO A 68 -20.53 -17.01 -8.56
CA PRO A 68 -20.31 -18.19 -9.38
C PRO A 68 -19.45 -17.94 -10.62
N GLU A 69 -19.21 -16.68 -10.99
CA GLU A 69 -18.24 -16.30 -12.03
C GLU A 69 -16.81 -16.75 -11.72
N GLY A 70 -16.53 -17.09 -10.46
CA GLY A 70 -15.21 -17.55 -10.02
C GLY A 70 -14.19 -16.43 -9.90
N LEU A 71 -12.94 -16.80 -9.61
CA LEU A 71 -11.81 -15.87 -9.53
C LEU A 71 -10.91 -16.00 -10.75
N ALA A 72 -10.06 -14.98 -10.97
CA ALA A 72 -9.09 -14.96 -12.06
C ALA A 72 -9.75 -15.20 -13.44
N ALA A 73 -10.81 -14.44 -13.73
CA ALA A 73 -11.66 -14.57 -14.92
C ALA A 73 -12.23 -15.99 -15.11
N GLY A 74 -12.70 -16.61 -14.02
CA GLY A 74 -13.28 -17.96 -14.03
C GLY A 74 -12.28 -19.11 -14.09
N ARG A 75 -10.97 -18.84 -14.03
CA ARG A 75 -9.94 -19.91 -13.94
C ARG A 75 -9.99 -20.67 -12.63
N VAL A 76 -10.50 -20.04 -11.58
CA VAL A 76 -10.76 -20.68 -10.29
C VAL A 76 -12.26 -20.68 -10.06
N SER A 77 -12.89 -21.82 -10.34
CA SER A 77 -14.28 -22.06 -9.98
C SER A 77 -14.44 -22.04 -8.47
N LEU A 78 -15.53 -21.45 -7.99
CA LEU A 78 -15.90 -21.44 -6.58
C LEU A 78 -17.02 -22.45 -6.34
N ASP A 79 -16.91 -23.21 -5.25
CA ASP A 79 -17.91 -24.15 -4.74
C ASP A 79 -18.52 -23.57 -3.45
N PRO A 80 -19.67 -22.87 -3.56
CA PRO A 80 -20.32 -22.27 -2.40
C PRO A 80 -20.72 -23.29 -1.34
N GLU A 81 -21.08 -24.51 -1.73
CA GLU A 81 -21.50 -25.54 -0.77
C GLU A 81 -20.34 -26.02 0.09
N ARG A 82 -19.12 -26.11 -0.47
CA ARG A 82 -17.91 -26.36 0.33
C ARG A 82 -17.61 -25.22 1.30
N ALA A 83 -17.72 -23.97 0.86
CA ALA A 83 -17.54 -22.81 1.72
C ALA A 83 -18.54 -22.82 2.90
N ARG A 84 -19.83 -23.06 2.59
CA ARG A 84 -20.92 -23.16 3.58
C ARG A 84 -20.65 -24.27 4.61
N ARG A 85 -20.28 -25.47 4.14
CA ARG A 85 -19.95 -26.60 5.03
C ARG A 85 -18.76 -26.29 5.94
N ALA A 86 -17.67 -25.76 5.39
CA ALA A 86 -16.48 -25.44 6.17
C ALA A 86 -16.77 -24.42 7.28
N VAL A 87 -17.47 -23.33 6.95
CA VAL A 87 -17.84 -22.30 7.94
C VAL A 87 -18.83 -22.84 8.96
N TRP A 88 -19.82 -23.64 8.51
CA TRP A 88 -20.81 -24.24 9.41
C TRP A 88 -20.19 -25.18 10.43
N ASP A 89 -19.44 -26.18 9.97
CA ASP A 89 -18.94 -27.27 10.80
C ASP A 89 -17.89 -26.83 11.81
N ARG A 90 -17.06 -25.84 11.43
CA ARG A 90 -15.88 -25.41 12.19
C ARG A 90 -16.10 -24.13 12.99
N VAL A 91 -17.05 -23.28 12.60
CA VAL A 91 -17.32 -21.99 13.27
C VAL A 91 -18.76 -21.92 13.76
N ALA A 92 -19.75 -21.92 12.86
CA ALA A 92 -21.14 -21.61 13.22
C ALA A 92 -21.69 -22.55 14.29
N ARG A 93 -21.56 -23.87 14.09
CA ARG A 93 -22.05 -24.89 15.03
C ARG A 93 -21.36 -24.82 16.39
N ARG A 94 -20.07 -24.47 16.44
CA ARG A 94 -19.31 -24.38 17.71
C ARG A 94 -19.70 -23.16 18.53
N LEU A 95 -20.05 -22.07 17.87
CA LEU A 95 -20.42 -20.81 18.51
C LEU A 95 -21.95 -20.65 18.71
N GLY A 96 -22.75 -21.58 18.18
CA GLY A 96 -24.22 -21.50 18.24
C GLY A 96 -24.79 -20.35 17.39
N LEU A 97 -24.11 -20.00 16.30
CA LEU A 97 -24.49 -18.90 15.41
C LEU A 97 -25.17 -19.43 14.14
N SER A 98 -25.94 -18.57 13.47
CA SER A 98 -26.33 -18.82 12.08
C SER A 98 -25.10 -18.80 11.16
N LEU A 99 -25.26 -19.34 9.95
CA LEU A 99 -24.18 -19.38 8.97
C LEU A 99 -23.74 -17.97 8.55
N GLU A 100 -24.69 -17.06 8.37
CA GLU A 100 -24.46 -15.67 8.01
C GLU A 100 -23.72 -14.92 9.12
N GLU A 101 -24.15 -15.10 10.39
CA GLU A 101 -23.48 -14.48 11.54
C GLU A 101 -22.06 -14.99 11.70
N ALA A 102 -21.82 -16.30 11.52
CA ALA A 102 -20.49 -16.89 11.58
C ALA A 102 -19.58 -16.33 10.48
N ALA A 103 -20.03 -16.33 9.21
CA ALA A 103 -19.26 -15.78 8.10
C ALA A 103 -19.01 -14.26 8.27
N TRP A 104 -20.02 -13.51 8.71
CA TRP A 104 -19.87 -12.09 9.02
C TRP A 104 -18.85 -11.86 10.14
N GLY A 105 -18.89 -12.68 11.19
CA GLY A 105 -17.92 -12.67 12.29
C GLY A 105 -16.49 -12.91 11.81
N VAL A 106 -16.27 -13.86 10.89
CA VAL A 106 -14.95 -14.10 10.28
C VAL A 106 -14.43 -12.84 9.60
N LEU A 107 -15.25 -12.17 8.79
CA LEU A 107 -14.85 -10.94 8.11
C LEU A 107 -14.60 -9.78 9.08
N LYS A 108 -15.37 -9.70 10.18
CA LYS A 108 -15.17 -8.69 11.24
C LYS A 108 -13.86 -8.90 11.99
N VAL A 109 -13.51 -10.14 12.34
CA VAL A 109 -12.24 -10.46 13.01
C VAL A 109 -11.06 -10.19 12.07
N ALA A 110 -11.13 -10.62 10.81
CA ALA A 110 -10.11 -10.31 9.81
C ALA A 110 -9.95 -8.79 9.61
N GLY A 111 -11.08 -8.07 9.52
CA GLY A 111 -11.13 -6.62 9.42
C GLY A 111 -10.47 -5.90 10.60
N ALA A 112 -10.73 -6.34 11.83
CA ALA A 112 -10.13 -5.77 13.03
C ALA A 112 -8.60 -5.96 13.07
N THR A 113 -8.10 -7.10 12.61
CA THR A 113 -6.66 -7.35 12.48
C THR A 113 -6.02 -6.42 11.44
N MET A 114 -6.64 -6.26 10.27
CA MET A 114 -6.18 -5.32 9.23
C MET A 114 -6.22 -3.86 9.72
N GLU A 115 -7.29 -3.46 10.40
CA GLU A 115 -7.44 -2.13 10.99
C GLU A 115 -6.32 -1.83 12.00
N SER A 116 -6.07 -2.77 12.92
CA SER A 116 -5.04 -2.62 13.96
C SER A 116 -3.67 -2.39 13.36
N ALA A 117 -3.33 -3.09 12.28
CA ALA A 117 -2.07 -2.91 11.59
C ALA A 117 -1.96 -1.57 10.87
N ILE A 118 -3.04 -1.08 10.26
CA ILE A 118 -3.03 0.27 9.67
C ILE A 118 -2.87 1.34 10.76
N ARG A 119 -3.51 1.17 11.93
CA ARG A 119 -3.34 2.05 13.10
C ARG A 119 -1.90 2.05 13.62
N LEU A 120 -1.29 0.87 13.74
CA LEU A 120 0.13 0.72 14.08
C LEU A 120 1.00 1.52 13.10
N MET A 121 0.73 1.42 11.79
CA MET A 121 1.55 2.10 10.81
C MET A 121 1.35 3.63 10.72
N THR A 122 0.28 4.15 11.32
CA THR A 122 -0.14 5.55 11.21
C THR A 122 -0.07 6.27 12.57
N ILE A 123 -0.98 5.93 13.48
CA ILE A 123 -1.19 6.61 14.76
C ILE A 123 0.07 6.56 15.63
N GLU A 124 0.75 5.41 15.71
CA GLU A 124 1.99 5.29 16.49
C GLU A 124 3.15 6.12 15.91
N ARG A 125 3.03 6.54 14.64
CA ARG A 125 3.97 7.44 13.96
C ARG A 125 3.50 8.90 13.96
N GLY A 126 2.45 9.22 14.72
CA GLY A 126 1.87 10.57 14.79
C GLY A 126 1.11 10.99 13.53
N LEU A 127 0.70 10.04 12.70
CA LEU A 127 -0.06 10.28 11.46
C LEU A 127 -1.55 9.96 11.70
N ASP A 128 -2.43 10.90 11.36
CA ASP A 128 -3.87 10.69 11.45
C ASP A 128 -4.40 10.00 10.17
N PRO A 129 -4.98 8.79 10.25
CA PRO A 129 -5.57 8.10 9.10
C PRO A 129 -6.54 8.94 8.27
N ARG A 130 -7.24 9.90 8.89
CA ARG A 130 -8.24 10.75 8.23
C ARG A 130 -7.65 11.67 7.17
N ASP A 131 -6.34 11.93 7.24
CA ASP A 131 -5.61 12.74 6.26
C ASP A 131 -5.20 11.94 5.01
N PHE A 132 -5.49 10.63 4.97
CA PHE A 132 -5.05 9.73 3.90
C PHE A 132 -6.19 9.13 3.09
N SER A 133 -5.87 8.72 1.86
CA SER A 133 -6.72 7.84 1.05
C SER A 133 -6.19 6.40 1.14
N LEU A 134 -7.09 5.42 1.28
CA LEU A 134 -6.71 4.01 1.26
C LEU A 134 -6.57 3.51 -0.18
N VAL A 135 -5.36 3.12 -0.60
CA VAL A 135 -5.18 2.45 -1.89
C VAL A 135 -5.36 0.95 -1.70
N ALA A 136 -6.42 0.39 -2.27
CA ALA A 136 -6.76 -1.02 -2.15
C ALA A 136 -6.41 -1.77 -3.44
N PHE A 137 -5.45 -2.68 -3.34
CA PHE A 137 -4.98 -3.52 -4.43
C PHE A 137 -4.79 -4.97 -3.95
N GLY A 138 -4.34 -5.84 -4.86
CA GLY A 138 -4.41 -7.29 -4.71
C GLY A 138 -5.83 -7.81 -4.98
N GLY A 139 -5.96 -9.13 -5.15
CA GLY A 139 -7.25 -9.73 -5.52
C GLY A 139 -8.35 -9.59 -4.47
N ALA A 140 -7.99 -9.54 -3.18
CA ALA A 140 -8.92 -9.47 -2.06
C ALA A 140 -9.04 -8.08 -1.42
N GLY A 141 -8.09 -7.17 -1.67
CA GLY A 141 -8.07 -5.85 -1.01
C GLY A 141 -9.36 -5.05 -1.22
N PRO A 142 -9.84 -4.89 -2.46
CA PRO A 142 -11.05 -4.11 -2.74
C PRO A 142 -12.35 -4.65 -2.13
N LEU A 143 -12.41 -5.92 -1.73
CA LEU A 143 -13.57 -6.51 -1.03
C LEU A 143 -13.75 -5.95 0.40
N HIS A 144 -12.64 -5.65 1.07
CA HIS A 144 -12.63 -5.23 2.47
C HIS A 144 -12.35 -3.74 2.66
N ALA A 145 -11.90 -3.05 1.61
CA ALA A 145 -11.39 -1.69 1.67
C ALA A 145 -12.38 -0.66 2.23
N VAL A 146 -13.65 -0.70 1.83
CA VAL A 146 -14.66 0.24 2.34
C VAL A 146 -14.87 0.06 3.84
N ALA A 147 -14.95 -1.19 4.32
CA ALA A 147 -15.15 -1.46 5.74
C ALA A 147 -13.97 -0.94 6.57
N LEU A 148 -12.73 -1.14 6.09
CA LEU A 148 -11.52 -0.62 6.71
C LEU A 148 -11.49 0.91 6.70
N ALA A 149 -11.78 1.53 5.57
CA ALA A 149 -11.81 2.99 5.45
C ALA A 149 -12.84 3.62 6.40
N ARG A 150 -14.04 3.03 6.51
CA ARG A 150 -15.06 3.45 7.48
C ARG A 150 -14.57 3.36 8.93
N ALA A 151 -13.92 2.25 9.30
CA ALA A 151 -13.42 2.03 10.66
C ALA A 151 -12.29 2.99 11.03
N LEU A 152 -11.47 3.37 10.05
CA LEU A 152 -10.35 4.29 10.21
C LEU A 152 -10.73 5.77 9.99
N GLY A 153 -11.97 6.06 9.59
CA GLY A 153 -12.42 7.41 9.25
C GLY A 153 -11.76 7.98 7.98
N MET A 154 -11.22 7.13 7.11
CA MET A 154 -10.58 7.57 5.87
C MET A 154 -11.64 8.07 4.88
N PRO A 155 -11.49 9.27 4.30
CA PRO A 155 -12.50 9.89 3.45
C PRO A 155 -12.63 9.23 2.07
N ARG A 156 -11.66 8.40 1.67
CA ARG A 156 -11.57 7.89 0.30
C ARG A 156 -10.85 6.55 0.22
N VAL A 157 -11.36 5.67 -0.64
CA VAL A 157 -10.66 4.48 -1.14
C VAL A 157 -10.36 4.66 -2.61
N ILE A 158 -9.17 4.24 -3.05
CA ILE A 158 -8.75 4.18 -4.44
C ILE A 158 -8.49 2.72 -4.80
N VAL A 159 -9.19 2.21 -5.81
CA VAL A 159 -8.91 0.90 -6.40
C VAL A 159 -8.29 1.12 -7.77
N PRO A 160 -7.00 0.79 -7.99
CA PRO A 160 -6.33 0.93 -9.28
C PRO A 160 -7.07 0.22 -10.42
N SER A 161 -6.69 0.50 -11.68
CA SER A 161 -7.31 -0.14 -12.87
C SER A 161 -7.13 -1.64 -12.92
N ASP A 162 -6.00 -2.15 -12.43
CA ASP A 162 -5.66 -3.57 -12.42
C ASP A 162 -5.20 -3.94 -10.99
N PRO A 163 -6.14 -3.95 -10.03
CA PRO A 163 -5.80 -4.07 -8.62
C PRO A 163 -5.06 -5.38 -8.31
N GLY A 164 -5.44 -6.50 -8.94
CA GLY A 164 -4.79 -7.80 -8.72
C GLY A 164 -3.34 -7.87 -9.18
N THR A 165 -2.95 -7.03 -10.15
CA THR A 165 -1.59 -6.99 -10.72
C THR A 165 -0.83 -5.70 -10.41
N PHE A 166 -1.35 -4.86 -9.52
CA PHE A 166 -0.80 -3.53 -9.23
C PHE A 166 0.67 -3.54 -8.79
N SER A 167 1.11 -4.55 -8.03
CA SER A 167 2.53 -4.71 -7.65
C SER A 167 3.44 -4.92 -8.86
N ALA A 168 2.98 -5.67 -9.88
CA ALA A 168 3.73 -5.87 -11.12
C ALA A 168 3.78 -4.58 -11.95
N GLN A 169 2.72 -3.76 -11.93
CA GLN A 169 2.75 -2.43 -12.54
C GLN A 169 3.76 -1.51 -11.86
N GLY A 170 3.87 -1.59 -10.52
CA GLY A 170 4.90 -0.89 -9.75
C GLY A 170 6.32 -1.25 -10.21
N LEU A 171 6.59 -2.53 -10.45
CA LEU A 171 7.87 -3.01 -10.99
C LEU A 171 8.16 -2.44 -12.39
N LEU A 172 7.16 -2.39 -13.28
CA LEU A 172 7.30 -1.82 -14.62
C LEU A 172 7.53 -0.30 -14.62
N ALA A 173 6.97 0.40 -13.63
CA ALA A 173 7.08 1.85 -13.49
C ALA A 173 8.33 2.29 -12.69
N ALA A 174 8.93 1.35 -11.94
CA ALA A 174 10.07 1.61 -11.10
C ALA A 174 11.26 2.14 -11.91
N ARG A 175 12.01 3.04 -11.28
CA ARG A 175 13.32 3.44 -11.77
C ARG A 175 14.34 2.47 -11.20
N VAL A 176 15.28 2.03 -12.02
CA VAL A 176 16.48 1.35 -11.52
C VAL A 176 17.19 2.34 -10.61
N ARG A 177 17.56 1.90 -9.42
CA ARG A 177 18.31 2.69 -8.45
C ARG A 177 19.49 1.86 -7.93
N THR A 178 20.66 2.47 -7.93
CA THR A 178 21.86 1.90 -7.31
C THR A 178 22.54 3.00 -6.50
N ASP A 179 23.03 2.64 -5.32
CA ASP A 179 23.68 3.57 -4.41
C ASP A 179 25.05 3.01 -4.02
N ALA A 180 26.09 3.83 -4.12
CA ALA A 180 27.43 3.52 -3.60
C ALA A 180 27.76 4.46 -2.44
N VAL A 181 28.40 3.94 -1.39
CA VAL A 181 28.76 4.72 -0.20
C VAL A 181 30.17 4.40 0.24
N LYS A 182 30.92 5.45 0.60
CA LYS A 182 32.23 5.34 1.22
C LYS A 182 32.30 6.23 2.45
N THR A 183 32.63 5.64 3.58
CA THR A 183 32.95 6.38 4.80
C THR A 183 34.29 7.08 4.61
N LEU A 184 34.29 8.40 4.83
CA LEU A 184 35.43 9.27 4.64
C LEU A 184 35.37 10.37 5.70
N LEU A 185 35.83 10.05 6.92
CA LEU A 185 35.85 10.97 8.06
C LEU A 185 36.90 12.06 7.83
N LEU A 186 36.46 13.26 7.42
CA LEU A 186 37.33 14.40 7.11
C LEU A 186 36.70 15.71 7.57
N THR A 187 37.49 16.53 8.28
CA THR A 187 37.10 17.88 8.66
C THR A 187 37.33 18.85 7.48
N LEU A 188 36.28 19.56 7.08
CA LEU A 188 36.28 20.54 5.99
C LEU A 188 36.86 21.88 6.48
N GLU A 189 38.16 21.91 6.74
CA GLU A 189 38.88 23.15 7.02
C GLU A 189 39.74 23.58 5.82
N PRO A 190 39.77 24.88 5.48
CA PRO A 190 40.72 25.42 4.54
C PRO A 190 42.12 25.56 5.19
N ASP A 191 43.16 25.30 4.42
CA ASP A 191 44.55 25.56 4.78
C ASP A 191 44.84 27.07 4.82
N ARG A 192 46.05 27.44 5.26
CA ARG A 192 46.51 28.86 5.32
C ARG A 192 46.47 29.60 3.98
N ARG A 193 46.27 28.90 2.86
CA ARG A 193 46.19 29.43 1.50
C ARG A 193 44.76 29.37 0.94
N GLY A 194 43.77 29.05 1.78
CA GLY A 194 42.36 29.00 1.41
C GLY A 194 41.94 27.75 0.64
N ARG A 195 42.80 26.71 0.54
CA ARG A 195 42.46 25.45 -0.14
C ARG A 195 42.05 24.40 0.87
N SER A 196 41.10 23.53 0.55
CA SER A 196 40.77 22.42 1.44
C SER A 196 41.22 21.07 0.86
N PRO A 197 42.35 20.49 1.33
CA PRO A 197 42.75 19.12 0.95
C PRO A 197 41.65 18.09 1.25
N ALA A 198 40.88 18.30 2.33
CA ALA A 198 39.72 17.49 2.66
C ALA A 198 38.64 17.59 1.57
N ALA A 199 38.28 18.79 1.12
CA ALA A 199 37.32 18.98 0.04
C ALA A 199 37.76 18.27 -1.24
N ARG A 200 39.05 18.33 -1.60
CA ARG A 200 39.58 17.62 -2.79
C ARG A 200 39.42 16.11 -2.68
N ARG A 201 39.75 15.52 -1.52
CA ARG A 201 39.54 14.08 -1.28
C ARG A 201 38.07 13.69 -1.36
N VAL A 202 37.16 14.55 -0.90
CA VAL A 202 35.71 14.34 -1.04
C VAL A 202 35.30 14.37 -2.51
N LEU A 203 35.81 15.32 -3.31
CA LEU A 203 35.56 15.40 -4.74
C LEU A 203 36.07 14.16 -5.50
N GLU A 204 37.30 13.73 -5.22
CA GLU A 204 37.89 12.51 -5.80
C GLU A 204 37.09 11.26 -5.44
N CYS A 205 36.69 11.14 -4.18
CA CYS A 205 35.84 10.04 -3.71
C CYS A 205 34.47 10.06 -4.41
N ALA A 206 33.84 11.22 -4.51
CA ALA A 206 32.54 11.39 -5.17
C ALA A 206 32.62 11.05 -6.67
N ALA A 207 33.70 11.44 -7.35
CA ALA A 207 33.92 11.13 -8.75
C ALA A 207 34.09 9.62 -8.98
N ALA A 208 34.91 8.95 -8.16
CA ALA A 208 35.11 7.49 -8.26
C ALA A 208 33.80 6.71 -8.03
N LEU A 209 33.03 7.09 -6.99
CA LEU A 209 31.73 6.47 -6.73
C LEU A 209 30.70 6.77 -7.83
N ALA A 210 30.78 7.94 -8.48
CA ALA A 210 29.90 8.28 -9.59
C ALA A 210 30.20 7.48 -10.85
N GLU A 211 31.47 7.18 -11.14
CA GLU A 211 31.85 6.27 -12.22
C GLU A 211 31.38 4.84 -11.93
N GLU A 212 31.56 4.35 -10.71
CA GLU A 212 31.05 3.04 -10.27
C GLU A 212 29.53 2.92 -10.47
N VAL A 213 28.79 3.89 -9.94
CA VAL A 213 27.32 3.95 -10.05
C VAL A 213 26.86 4.05 -11.51
N ALA A 214 27.54 4.85 -12.33
CA ALA A 214 27.21 4.98 -13.75
C ALA A 214 27.47 3.67 -14.51
N GLY A 215 28.56 2.96 -14.21
CA GLY A 215 28.86 1.65 -14.80
C GLY A 215 27.80 0.61 -14.47
N VAL A 216 27.37 0.52 -13.20
CA VAL A 216 26.28 -0.39 -12.79
C VAL A 216 24.97 -0.05 -13.52
N LEU A 217 24.62 1.24 -13.66
CA LEU A 217 23.43 1.63 -14.41
C LEU A 217 23.51 1.23 -15.90
N GLU A 218 24.68 1.35 -16.51
CA GLU A 218 24.89 0.94 -17.91
C GLU A 218 24.79 -0.57 -18.09
N GLU A 219 25.35 -1.36 -17.16
CA GLU A 219 25.19 -2.83 -17.11
C GLU A 219 23.72 -3.25 -16.97
N GLU A 220 22.94 -2.50 -16.19
CA GLU A 220 21.49 -2.65 -16.05
C GLU A 220 20.70 -2.10 -17.26
N GLY A 221 21.37 -1.68 -18.34
CA GLY A 221 20.75 -1.25 -19.59
C GLY A 221 20.20 0.18 -19.57
N ILE A 222 20.59 1.00 -18.61
CA ILE A 222 20.22 2.43 -18.54
C ILE A 222 21.26 3.24 -19.34
N PRO A 223 20.87 3.88 -20.45
CA PRO A 223 21.80 4.70 -21.20
C PRO A 223 22.15 5.98 -20.41
N PRO A 224 23.38 6.54 -20.53
CA PRO A 224 23.82 7.70 -19.75
C PRO A 224 22.90 8.93 -19.81
N ARG A 225 22.25 9.15 -20.96
CA ARG A 225 21.27 10.25 -21.16
C ARG A 225 19.99 10.11 -20.33
N SER A 226 19.68 8.90 -19.87
CA SER A 226 18.51 8.56 -19.05
C SER A 226 18.87 8.28 -17.60
N ALA A 227 20.16 8.40 -17.25
CA ALA A 227 20.68 8.23 -15.91
C ALA A 227 20.80 9.59 -15.20
N GLU A 228 20.35 9.63 -13.95
CA GLU A 228 20.54 10.75 -13.02
C GLU A 228 21.45 10.27 -11.91
N VAL A 229 22.66 10.83 -11.84
CA VAL A 229 23.65 10.53 -10.80
C VAL A 229 23.84 11.76 -9.92
N ARG A 230 23.66 11.59 -8.61
CA ARG A 230 23.79 12.68 -7.63
C ARG A 230 24.60 12.26 -6.43
N THR A 231 25.42 13.17 -5.93
CA THR A 231 26.16 13.00 -4.69
C THR A 231 25.36 13.52 -3.50
N VAL A 232 25.47 12.77 -2.41
CA VAL A 232 24.87 13.04 -1.12
C VAL A 232 25.98 12.95 -0.07
N LEU A 233 26.07 13.94 0.81
CA LEU A 233 27.07 13.97 1.88
C LEU A 233 26.36 13.80 3.22
N ASP A 234 26.86 12.89 4.06
CA ASP A 234 26.47 12.81 5.47
C ASP A 234 27.44 13.69 6.26
N LEU A 235 26.91 14.80 6.80
CA LEU A 235 27.69 15.87 7.43
C LEU A 235 27.31 16.04 8.90
N ARG A 236 28.26 16.42 9.74
CA ARG A 236 28.01 16.78 11.14
C ARG A 236 28.97 17.86 11.62
N TYR A 237 28.65 18.54 12.72
CA TYR A 237 29.67 19.32 13.40
C TYR A 237 30.65 18.38 14.11
N GLU A 238 31.91 18.78 14.19
CA GLU A 238 32.91 18.04 14.95
C GLU A 238 32.43 17.78 16.39
N GLY A 239 32.59 16.54 16.85
CA GLY A 239 32.14 16.09 18.17
C GLY A 239 30.65 15.73 18.29
N GLN A 240 29.85 15.86 17.21
CA GLN A 240 28.48 15.34 17.19
C GLN A 240 28.43 13.85 16.87
N ASN A 241 27.40 13.16 17.37
CA ASN A 241 27.20 11.72 17.18
C ASN A 241 26.24 11.36 16.03
N HIS A 242 25.54 12.33 15.44
CA HIS A 242 24.55 12.08 14.39
C HIS A 242 24.82 12.94 13.16
N GLU A 243 24.77 12.32 12.00
CA GLU A 243 24.94 12.99 10.72
C GLU A 243 23.61 13.50 10.17
N ILE A 244 23.69 14.59 9.40
CA ILE A 244 22.62 15.13 8.59
C ILE A 244 22.97 14.92 7.12
N ARG A 245 22.07 14.26 6.41
CA ARG A 245 22.19 13.98 4.98
C ARG A 245 21.89 15.23 4.15
N VAL A 246 22.81 15.59 3.26
CA VAL A 246 22.70 16.73 2.34
C VAL A 246 22.81 16.26 0.90
N ALA A 247 21.72 16.43 0.14
CA ALA A 247 21.74 16.22 -1.31
C ALA A 247 22.50 17.38 -1.97
N SER A 248 23.68 17.07 -2.51
CA SER A 248 24.61 18.07 -3.04
C SER A 248 24.62 18.13 -4.58
N GLY A 249 23.88 17.24 -5.24
CA GLY A 249 23.87 17.16 -6.70
C GLY A 249 25.21 16.64 -7.22
N ARG A 250 25.65 17.09 -8.40
CA ARG A 250 26.99 16.77 -8.90
C ARG A 250 28.02 17.68 -8.22
N LEU A 251 29.04 17.08 -7.62
CA LEU A 251 30.19 17.80 -7.07
C LEU A 251 31.32 17.82 -8.10
N GLY A 252 31.79 19.01 -8.48
CA GLY A 252 32.91 19.21 -9.39
C GLY A 252 33.94 20.25 -8.92
N SER A 253 33.65 20.98 -7.84
CA SER A 253 34.49 22.06 -7.33
C SER A 253 34.39 22.22 -5.81
N GLU A 254 35.37 22.90 -5.20
CA GLU A 254 35.34 23.24 -3.77
C GLU A 254 34.15 24.16 -3.43
N ASP A 255 33.65 24.96 -4.38
CA ASP A 255 32.44 25.78 -4.21
C ASP A 255 31.17 24.93 -4.03
N ASP A 256 31.12 23.74 -4.64
CA ASP A 256 30.01 22.81 -4.49
C ASP A 256 29.99 22.22 -3.07
N ILE A 257 31.17 21.92 -2.51
CA ILE A 257 31.34 21.51 -1.12
C ILE A 257 30.90 22.63 -0.18
N ALA A 258 31.31 23.87 -0.45
CA ALA A 258 30.90 25.03 0.35
C ALA A 258 29.37 25.24 0.30
N ARG A 259 28.72 24.97 -0.84
CA ARG A 259 27.25 24.96 -0.94
C ARG A 259 26.64 23.85 -0.10
N ALA A 260 27.19 22.64 -0.13
CA ALA A 260 26.73 21.53 0.70
C ALA A 260 26.82 21.86 2.21
N VAL A 261 27.91 22.50 2.65
CA VAL A 261 28.07 22.98 4.03
C VAL A 261 27.00 24.01 4.41
N ARG A 262 26.69 24.97 3.52
CA ARG A 262 25.58 25.93 3.74
C ARG A 262 24.22 25.24 3.84
N LEU A 263 23.98 24.23 3.00
CA LEU A 263 22.77 23.40 3.06
C LEU A 263 22.68 22.65 4.40
N PHE A 264 23.80 22.08 4.86
CA PHE A 264 23.90 21.43 6.17
C PHE A 264 23.53 22.37 7.30
N HIS A 265 24.11 23.57 7.37
CA HIS A 265 23.79 24.54 8.42
C HIS A 265 22.30 24.89 8.46
N ARG A 266 21.67 25.06 7.29
CA ARG A 266 20.23 25.32 7.21
C ARG A 266 19.43 24.11 7.69
N ARG A 267 19.76 22.91 7.22
CA ARG A 267 19.06 21.68 7.59
C ARG A 267 19.19 21.37 9.08
N HIS A 268 20.37 21.63 9.65
CA HIS A 268 20.61 21.50 11.08
C HIS A 268 19.72 22.47 11.89
N HIS A 269 19.55 23.71 11.44
CA HIS A 269 18.63 24.66 12.09
C HIS A 269 17.17 24.22 11.98
N GLU A 270 16.73 23.72 10.83
CA GLU A 270 15.38 23.19 10.64
C GLU A 270 15.06 22.00 11.55
N LEU A 271 16.03 21.10 11.74
CA LEU A 271 15.85 19.86 12.52
C LEU A 271 16.05 20.06 14.03
N ASN A 272 17.05 20.87 14.42
CA ASN A 272 17.50 20.97 15.81
C ASN A 272 17.25 22.36 16.42
N GLY A 273 16.76 23.34 15.66
CA GLY A 273 16.49 24.70 16.13
C GLY A 273 17.71 25.62 16.26
N TYR A 274 18.91 25.17 15.87
CA TYR A 274 20.14 25.98 15.93
C TYR A 274 21.15 25.61 14.83
N ARG A 275 22.15 26.47 14.60
CA ARG A 275 23.32 26.18 13.76
C ARG A 275 24.59 26.77 14.36
N LEU A 276 25.72 26.12 14.15
CA LEU A 276 27.04 26.53 14.64
C LEU A 276 27.89 26.97 13.45
N GLU A 277 27.71 28.20 12.97
CA GLU A 277 28.35 28.69 11.73
C GLU A 277 29.88 28.64 11.74
N ARG A 278 30.49 28.68 12.92
CA ARG A 278 31.96 28.66 13.10
C ARG A 278 32.51 27.29 13.50
N ALA A 279 31.65 26.33 13.78
CA ALA A 279 32.11 25.00 14.17
C ALA A 279 32.62 24.25 12.92
N PRO A 280 33.75 23.52 13.03
CA PRO A 280 34.22 22.68 11.95
C PRO A 280 33.16 21.65 11.55
N VAL A 281 33.02 21.43 10.24
CA VAL A 281 32.09 20.45 9.68
C VAL A 281 32.88 19.23 9.22
N GLU A 282 32.47 18.06 9.68
CA GLU A 282 33.01 16.78 9.24
C GLU A 282 32.13 16.20 8.13
N VAL A 283 32.77 15.72 7.06
CA VAL A 283 32.17 14.70 6.20
C VAL A 283 32.38 13.37 6.88
N VAL A 284 31.32 12.58 7.04
CA VAL A 284 31.41 11.21 7.57
C VAL A 284 31.29 10.20 6.43
N ASN A 285 30.32 10.39 5.54
CA ASN A 285 30.15 9.55 4.36
C ASN A 285 29.98 10.38 3.09
N VAL A 286 30.56 9.87 2.00
CA VAL A 286 30.25 10.27 0.63
C VAL A 286 29.37 9.18 0.03
N ARG A 287 28.18 9.55 -0.43
CA ARG A 287 27.24 8.66 -1.10
C ARG A 287 26.96 9.17 -2.50
N VAL A 288 26.90 8.26 -3.47
CA VAL A 288 26.40 8.56 -4.80
C VAL A 288 25.17 7.70 -5.06
N GLU A 289 24.10 8.36 -5.47
CA GLU A 289 22.84 7.72 -5.82
C GLU A 289 22.64 7.87 -7.33
N GLY A 290 22.50 6.74 -8.01
CA GLY A 290 22.18 6.65 -9.42
C GLY A 290 20.75 6.19 -9.61
N THR A 291 19.99 6.88 -10.46
CA THR A 291 18.66 6.43 -10.85
C THR A 291 18.45 6.53 -12.35
N GLY A 292 17.67 5.62 -12.94
CA GLY A 292 17.36 5.69 -14.36
C GLY A 292 16.09 4.93 -14.73
N ARG A 293 15.59 5.20 -15.92
CA ARG A 293 14.48 4.43 -16.52
C ARG A 293 15.01 3.56 -17.65
N LEU A 294 14.64 2.28 -17.61
CA LEU A 294 14.85 1.38 -18.73
C LEU A 294 14.11 1.93 -19.97
N PRO A 295 14.70 1.84 -21.16
CA PRO A 295 14.00 2.20 -22.39
C PRO A 295 12.67 1.43 -22.51
N GLY A 296 11.57 2.16 -22.66
CA GLY A 296 10.22 1.58 -22.74
C GLY A 296 9.58 1.25 -21.38
N SER A 297 10.25 1.50 -20.25
CA SER A 297 9.64 1.39 -18.92
C SER A 297 8.81 2.62 -18.56
N GLY A 298 7.75 2.40 -17.78
CA GLY A 298 6.77 3.41 -17.43
C GLY A 298 5.43 2.77 -17.09
N LEU A 299 4.55 3.55 -16.44
CA LEU A 299 3.17 3.10 -16.26
C LEU A 299 2.57 2.86 -17.65
N PRO A 300 1.92 1.71 -17.88
CA PRO A 300 1.09 1.53 -19.06
C PRO A 300 0.16 2.74 -19.14
N ARG A 301 0.05 3.38 -20.32
CA ARG A 301 -1.00 4.39 -20.49
C ARG A 301 -2.31 3.72 -20.13
N ALA A 302 -3.06 4.31 -19.20
CA ALA A 302 -4.40 3.84 -18.85
C ALA A 302 -5.12 3.50 -20.15
N ARG A 303 -5.58 2.25 -20.29
CA ARG A 303 -6.41 1.88 -21.43
C ARG A 303 -7.50 2.93 -21.47
N ARG A 304 -7.59 3.72 -22.54
CA ARG A 304 -8.76 4.56 -22.77
C ARG A 304 -9.93 3.60 -22.62
N THR A 305 -10.77 3.80 -21.61
CA THR A 305 -12.02 3.07 -21.53
C THR A 305 -12.67 3.24 -22.90
N PRO A 306 -12.90 2.15 -23.65
CA PRO A 306 -13.69 2.25 -24.85
C PRO A 306 -14.96 3.00 -24.47
N ALA A 307 -15.45 3.88 -25.35
CA ALA A 307 -16.80 4.42 -25.18
C ALA A 307 -17.73 3.24 -24.86
N PRO A 308 -18.68 3.40 -23.91
CA PRO A 308 -19.54 2.29 -23.50
C PRO A 308 -20.06 1.63 -24.77
N ALA A 309 -19.67 0.37 -24.98
CA ALA A 309 -20.06 -0.31 -26.20
C ALA A 309 -21.59 -0.33 -26.19
N SER A 310 -22.22 0.26 -27.21
CA SER A 310 -23.63 0.06 -27.51
C SER A 310 -23.87 -1.37 -28.03
N ALA A 311 -23.15 -2.35 -27.49
CA ALA A 311 -23.29 -3.76 -27.78
C ALA A 311 -24.20 -4.31 -26.68
N GLY A 312 -25.47 -4.55 -27.03
CA GLY A 312 -26.56 -5.04 -26.19
C GLY A 312 -26.11 -5.49 -24.81
N ALA A 313 -26.17 -4.57 -23.84
CA ALA A 313 -25.76 -4.83 -22.47
C ALA A 313 -26.54 -6.05 -21.99
N ALA A 314 -25.85 -7.18 -21.81
CA ALA A 314 -26.41 -8.30 -21.07
C ALA A 314 -26.93 -7.72 -19.76
N ALA A 315 -28.21 -7.99 -19.45
CA ALA A 315 -28.86 -7.39 -18.29
C ALA A 315 -27.94 -7.52 -17.05
N PRO A 316 -27.74 -6.44 -16.26
CA PRO A 316 -26.86 -6.48 -15.11
C PRO A 316 -27.27 -7.66 -14.24
N ARG A 317 -26.36 -8.61 -14.06
CA ARG A 317 -26.61 -9.77 -13.21
C ARG A 317 -26.67 -9.26 -11.79
N SER A 318 -27.76 -9.53 -11.08
CA SER A 318 -27.88 -9.23 -9.65
C SER A 318 -27.67 -10.50 -8.86
N ARG A 319 -27.03 -10.40 -7.68
CA ARG A 319 -26.97 -11.50 -6.71
C ARG A 319 -27.31 -11.02 -5.30
N PRO A 320 -27.88 -11.87 -4.43
CA PRO A 320 -28.02 -11.53 -3.02
C PRO A 320 -26.63 -11.40 -2.38
N VAL A 321 -26.41 -10.30 -1.67
CA VAL A 321 -25.19 -10.04 -0.88
C VAL A 321 -25.61 -9.66 0.54
N TYR A 322 -24.96 -10.25 1.54
CA TYR A 322 -25.24 -9.95 2.94
C TYR A 322 -24.36 -8.79 3.44
N PHE A 323 -25.00 -7.72 3.92
CA PHE A 323 -24.34 -6.49 4.40
C PHE A 323 -24.36 -6.33 5.92
N GLY A 324 -24.46 -7.44 6.66
CA GLY A 324 -24.45 -7.43 8.12
C GLY A 324 -25.86 -7.45 8.73
N PRO A 325 -25.96 -7.56 10.06
CA PRO A 325 -27.21 -7.82 10.77
C PRO A 325 -28.27 -6.73 10.60
N ARG A 326 -27.86 -5.48 10.35
CA ARG A 326 -28.80 -4.35 10.14
C ARG A 326 -29.42 -4.33 8.75
N SER A 327 -28.64 -4.63 7.72
CA SER A 327 -29.07 -4.55 6.32
C SER A 327 -29.55 -5.89 5.75
N GLY A 328 -29.05 -7.00 6.30
CA GLY A 328 -29.36 -8.34 5.82
C GLY A 328 -28.92 -8.60 4.38
N TRP A 329 -29.67 -9.46 3.69
CA TRP A 329 -29.46 -9.81 2.30
C TRP A 329 -30.11 -8.78 1.37
N LEU A 330 -29.32 -8.19 0.47
CA LEU A 330 -29.80 -7.24 -0.54
C LEU A 330 -29.48 -7.74 -1.95
N ALA A 331 -30.45 -7.61 -2.86
CA ALA A 331 -30.21 -7.84 -4.28
C ALA A 331 -29.23 -6.77 -4.81
N THR A 332 -28.02 -7.20 -5.15
CA THR A 332 -26.91 -6.31 -5.48
C THR A 332 -26.50 -6.49 -6.93
N PRO A 333 -26.56 -5.42 -7.74
CA PRO A 333 -26.06 -5.46 -9.11
C PRO A 333 -24.57 -5.81 -9.14
N VAL A 334 -24.19 -6.69 -10.06
CA VAL A 334 -22.82 -7.05 -10.39
C VAL A 334 -22.52 -6.51 -11.79
N VAL A 335 -21.57 -5.60 -11.88
CA VAL A 335 -21.21 -4.93 -13.13
C VAL A 335 -19.71 -5.06 -13.38
N GLY A 336 -19.30 -5.13 -14.65
CA GLY A 336 -17.90 -4.94 -15.02
C GLY A 336 -17.49 -3.48 -14.79
N ARG A 337 -16.20 -3.24 -14.54
CA ARG A 337 -15.67 -1.86 -14.38
C ARG A 337 -15.99 -1.00 -15.60
N GLU A 338 -15.91 -1.58 -16.79
CA GLU A 338 -16.19 -0.95 -18.08
C GLU A 338 -17.66 -0.54 -18.28
N ALA A 339 -18.57 -1.07 -17.47
CA ALA A 339 -19.98 -0.66 -17.50
C ALA A 339 -20.24 0.61 -16.66
N LEU A 340 -19.26 1.07 -15.88
CA LEU A 340 -19.35 2.33 -15.17
C LEU A 340 -19.01 3.50 -16.10
N GLU A 341 -19.83 4.53 -16.06
CA GLU A 341 -19.60 5.72 -16.87
C GLU A 341 -18.45 6.55 -16.28
N PRO A 342 -17.36 6.78 -17.03
CA PRO A 342 -16.24 7.58 -16.54
C PRO A 342 -16.68 8.97 -16.08
N GLY A 343 -16.24 9.38 -14.89
CA GLY A 343 -16.59 10.68 -14.30
C GLY A 343 -17.93 10.73 -13.57
N ARG A 344 -18.82 9.74 -13.74
CA ARG A 344 -20.11 9.70 -13.06
C ARG A 344 -20.04 8.97 -11.72
N TRP A 345 -20.74 9.50 -10.73
CA TRP A 345 -20.93 8.83 -9.45
C TRP A 345 -22.07 7.81 -9.51
N HIS A 346 -21.83 6.63 -8.96
CA HIS A 346 -22.79 5.55 -8.76
C HIS A 346 -22.93 5.26 -7.26
N SER A 347 -24.12 4.92 -6.81
CA SER A 347 -24.40 4.63 -5.40
C SER A 347 -24.44 3.11 -5.16
N GLY A 348 -23.96 2.66 -4.00
CA GLY A 348 -24.14 1.26 -3.56
C GLY A 348 -25.57 0.96 -3.10
N PRO A 349 -25.94 -0.33 -2.91
CA PRO A 349 -25.08 -1.50 -3.02
C PRO A 349 -24.72 -1.85 -4.48
N LEU A 350 -23.45 -2.15 -4.72
CA LEU A 350 -22.92 -2.53 -6.03
C LEU A 350 -21.69 -3.44 -5.84
N VAL A 351 -21.53 -4.43 -6.72
CA VAL A 351 -20.30 -5.20 -6.88
C VAL A 351 -19.69 -4.86 -8.23
N VAL A 352 -18.45 -4.40 -8.23
CA VAL A 352 -17.66 -4.24 -9.46
C VAL A 352 -16.79 -5.47 -9.61
N SER A 353 -17.09 -6.29 -10.61
CA SER A 353 -16.38 -7.52 -10.91
C SER A 353 -15.31 -7.26 -11.97
N GLU A 354 -14.11 -7.75 -11.71
CA GLU A 354 -12.96 -7.60 -12.60
C GLU A 354 -12.29 -8.96 -12.80
N PRO A 355 -11.49 -9.15 -13.86
CA PRO A 355 -10.77 -10.39 -14.06
C PRO A 355 -9.90 -10.81 -12.87
N ASP A 356 -9.28 -9.84 -12.18
CA ASP A 356 -8.25 -10.07 -11.18
C ASP A 356 -8.62 -9.60 -9.76
N ALA A 357 -9.79 -8.99 -9.56
CA ALA A 357 -10.32 -8.61 -8.25
C ALA A 357 -11.85 -8.44 -8.24
N THR A 358 -12.40 -8.25 -7.04
CA THR A 358 -13.80 -7.86 -6.86
C THR A 358 -13.86 -6.69 -5.89
N THR A 359 -14.53 -5.61 -6.29
CA THR A 359 -14.70 -4.42 -5.44
C THR A 359 -16.13 -4.40 -4.90
N LEU A 360 -16.26 -4.36 -3.56
CA LEU A 360 -17.55 -4.23 -2.89
C LEU A 360 -17.84 -2.76 -2.59
N VAL A 361 -19.01 -2.28 -3.01
CA VAL A 361 -19.50 -0.92 -2.77
C VAL A 361 -20.80 -1.04 -1.95
N PRO A 362 -20.72 -1.07 -0.61
CA PRO A 362 -21.87 -1.26 0.29
C PRO A 362 -22.94 -0.17 0.20
N PRO A 363 -24.13 -0.36 0.79
CA PRO A 363 -25.11 0.71 0.99
C PRO A 363 -24.50 1.95 1.66
N GLY A 364 -24.97 3.13 1.27
CA GLY A 364 -24.48 4.42 1.78
C GLY A 364 -23.08 4.82 1.29
N THR A 365 -22.54 4.12 0.28
CA THR A 365 -21.29 4.51 -0.40
C THR A 365 -21.54 5.01 -1.80
N ARG A 366 -20.58 5.77 -2.33
CA ARG A 366 -20.56 6.20 -3.74
C ARG A 366 -19.23 5.82 -4.38
N VAL A 367 -19.28 5.39 -5.63
CA VAL A 367 -18.10 5.03 -6.43
C VAL A 367 -18.12 5.78 -7.75
N ARG A 368 -16.95 6.14 -8.25
CA ARG A 368 -16.76 6.77 -9.56
C ARG A 368 -15.54 6.19 -10.24
N LEU A 369 -15.67 5.93 -11.53
CA LEU A 369 -14.54 5.63 -12.41
C LEU A 369 -13.85 6.93 -12.81
N VAL A 370 -12.54 7.04 -12.59
CA VAL A 370 -11.76 8.23 -12.93
C VAL A 370 -11.58 8.30 -14.45
N ALA A 371 -11.94 9.43 -15.05
CA ALA A 371 -11.94 9.61 -16.51
C ALA A 371 -10.57 9.95 -17.10
N ASP A 372 -9.77 10.73 -16.38
CA ASP A 372 -8.52 11.32 -16.87
C ASP A 372 -7.44 11.44 -15.78
N GLY A 373 -6.25 11.88 -16.20
CA GLY A 373 -5.09 12.04 -15.33
C GLY A 373 -4.36 10.73 -15.00
N ALA A 374 -3.44 10.81 -14.04
CA ALA A 374 -2.56 9.69 -13.67
C ALA A 374 -3.30 8.47 -13.09
N TRP A 375 -4.53 8.68 -12.59
CA TRP A 375 -5.38 7.64 -12.01
C TRP A 375 -6.55 7.24 -12.93
N ALA A 376 -6.54 7.65 -14.20
CA ALA A 376 -7.57 7.27 -15.16
C ALA A 376 -7.79 5.76 -15.17
N GLY A 377 -9.06 5.34 -15.17
CA GLY A 377 -9.44 3.93 -15.07
C GLY A 377 -9.48 3.37 -13.64
N SER A 378 -9.03 4.12 -12.63
CA SER A 378 -9.17 3.72 -11.21
C SER A 378 -10.58 4.01 -10.69
N LEU A 379 -11.03 3.25 -9.69
CA LEU A 379 -12.23 3.60 -8.92
C LEU A 379 -11.85 4.49 -7.75
N VAL A 380 -12.62 5.55 -7.54
CA VAL A 380 -12.61 6.34 -6.32
C VAL A 380 -13.91 6.07 -5.59
N ILE A 381 -13.82 5.63 -4.35
CA ILE A 381 -14.98 5.32 -3.50
C ILE A 381 -14.99 6.28 -2.32
N GLU A 382 -16.14 6.90 -2.10
CA GLU A 382 -16.48 7.63 -0.88
C GLU A 382 -17.21 6.66 0.06
N PRO A 383 -16.56 6.21 1.15
CA PRO A 383 -17.12 5.21 2.04
C PRO A 383 -18.34 5.72 2.82
N GLY A 384 -18.53 7.04 2.94
CA GLY A 384 -19.55 7.62 3.82
C GLY A 384 -19.27 7.33 5.30
N ALA A 385 -20.18 7.75 6.18
CA ALA A 385 -20.06 7.47 7.61
C ALA A 385 -20.09 5.96 7.89
N GLY A 386 -19.21 5.50 8.78
CA GLY A 386 -19.27 4.14 9.31
C GLY A 386 -20.49 3.95 10.22
N GLU A 387 -21.06 2.74 10.24
CA GLU A 387 -22.24 2.39 11.05
C GLU A 387 -21.99 2.40 12.58
N GLY A 388 -20.84 2.91 13.05
CA GLY A 388 -20.38 2.86 14.44
C GLY A 388 -20.21 4.22 15.14
N ALA A 389 -20.66 5.34 14.56
CA ALA A 389 -20.49 6.68 15.16
C ALA A 389 -21.80 7.35 15.61
N GLY A 390 -22.88 6.59 15.81
CA GLY A 390 -24.17 7.12 16.25
C GLY A 390 -24.71 6.36 17.46
N GLY A 391 -24.49 6.91 18.65
CA GLY A 391 -25.13 6.42 19.88
C GLY A 391 -24.23 6.48 21.11
N ASP A 392 -23.87 7.69 21.55
CA ASP A 392 -23.69 8.02 22.98
C ASP A 392 -23.79 9.55 23.09
N GLY A 393 -25.00 10.05 22.84
CA GLY A 393 -25.40 11.38 23.30
C GLY A 393 -25.78 11.26 24.76
N GLY A 394 -24.79 11.45 25.64
CA GLY A 394 -25.03 11.60 27.08
C GLY A 394 -26.07 12.69 27.29
N GLY A 395 -27.19 12.31 27.89
CA GLY A 395 -28.16 13.26 28.42
C GLY A 395 -27.56 13.88 29.67
N ASP A 396 -27.02 15.09 29.52
CA ASP A 396 -26.92 16.02 30.64
C ASP A 396 -28.33 16.56 30.90
N GLY A 397 -29.02 15.88 31.82
CA GLY A 397 -30.22 16.41 32.46
C GLY A 397 -29.80 17.39 33.54
N ASP A 398 -30.23 18.64 33.39
CA ASP A 398 -30.26 19.62 34.47
C ASP A 398 -31.00 19.06 35.68
N GLY A 399 -30.34 19.16 36.85
CA GLY A 399 -30.87 18.86 38.18
C GLY A 399 -29.96 19.44 39.24
#